data_AF-A0A660T693-F1
#
_entry.id   AF-A0A660T693-F1
#
_cell.length_a   1.000
_cell.length_b   1.000
_cell.length_c   1.000
_cell.angle_alpha   90.00
_cell.angle_beta   90.00
_cell.angle_gamma   90.00
#
_symmetry.space_group_name_H-M   'P 1'
#
loop_
_entity.id
_entity.type
_entity.pdbx_description
1 polymer ?
#
loop_
_entity_poly.entity_id
_entity_poly.type
_entity_poly.pdbx_seq_one_letter_code
_entity_poly.pdbx_strand_id
1 'polypeptide(L)'
;LLSINSNGSFNIKYKNTGRIFENLGMFEDRADTGDEYNYSYPKNDCIITTSGVKAGISIIEKSSIRAVFRFKIEMELPESDVNNHTERSKVLRKLPIVTYLTLDADSPVVKCRTVVRNTVKDHIMRVVFPTNIKTDFSYAGSPFDITERPIHIGDYDESSIPEDVRKVIVGAREAKPNTIFLNREFVDLNNGSEGFAVLSKGLPEYQVIDEDNKIALTLFRSVGWVAKDINSRIGDAGPMIYTPGAQCLREMSFEYAVYPHEGDVYEGDVCRKSDVFNSPVIQLITDRHEGVLDKEKSFFNLSSKSNSFKVTSCKRSEDSRSVIIRGYNSSEIRVDVRIESFFRMQRAFLTDLLERRKEELVVEENIIFFTVAPKKIITMKIDIDRMDFFFSLSRADILEVDRVNEDFSNYKYSPSVTSEDLVSEKLRAENMKGDIDNPMTRRTALEAQLSAILTQNRLNEIETKDLGYKLNEARVQRRVFDYIKEYEDPETEF
;
A
#
# COMPACT_ATOMS: atom_id res chain seq x y z
N LEU A 1 1.34 26.09 10.35
CA LEU A 1 1.02 26.08 11.81
C LEU A 1 0.18 24.84 12.06
N LEU A 2 0.42 24.14 13.16
CA LEU A 2 -0.30 22.93 13.53
C LEU A 2 -1.10 23.20 14.81
N SER A 3 -2.37 22.82 14.84
CA SER A 3 -3.20 22.79 16.05
C SER A 3 -3.86 21.42 16.19
N ILE A 4 -4.04 20.94 17.42
CA ILE A 4 -4.60 19.62 17.69
C ILE A 4 -5.97 19.79 18.35
N ASN A 5 -6.98 19.10 17.84
CA ASN A 5 -8.33 19.11 18.35
C ASN A 5 -8.49 18.12 19.50
N SER A 6 -9.51 18.30 20.35
CA SER A 6 -9.73 17.44 21.54
C SER A 6 -10.00 15.97 21.21
N ASN A 7 -10.39 15.68 19.97
CA ASN A 7 -10.65 14.33 19.48
C ASN A 7 -9.45 13.66 18.78
N GLY A 8 -8.28 14.31 18.81
CA GLY A 8 -7.05 13.78 18.24
C GLY A 8 -6.87 14.03 16.74
N SER A 9 -7.89 14.56 16.06
CA SER A 9 -7.67 15.17 14.74
C SER A 9 -6.83 16.45 14.87
N PHE A 10 -6.28 16.94 13.77
CA PHE A 10 -5.43 18.13 13.76
C PHE A 10 -5.75 19.04 12.58
N ASN A 11 -5.35 20.30 12.68
CA ASN A 11 -5.52 21.30 11.63
C ASN A 11 -4.14 21.81 11.21
N ILE A 12 -3.96 22.03 9.90
CA ILE A 12 -2.76 22.64 9.33
C ILE A 12 -3.16 23.96 8.67
N LYS A 13 -2.54 25.05 9.11
CA LYS A 13 -2.47 26.29 8.32
C LYS A 13 -1.19 26.28 7.50
N TYR A 14 -1.30 26.10 6.19
CA TYR A 14 -0.17 26.19 5.28
C TYR A 14 0.29 27.64 5.18
N LYS A 15 1.53 27.93 5.55
CA LYS A 15 1.99 29.31 5.78
C LYS A 15 2.14 30.10 4.49
N ASN A 16 2.50 29.45 3.38
CA ASN A 16 2.75 30.12 2.11
C ASN A 16 1.47 30.75 1.55
N THR A 17 0.35 30.01 1.56
CA THR A 17 -0.92 30.48 1.01
C THR A 17 -1.92 30.96 2.07
N GLY A 18 -1.69 30.61 3.33
CA GLY A 18 -2.64 30.85 4.43
C GLY A 18 -3.80 29.85 4.48
N ARG A 19 -3.90 28.90 3.53
CA ARG A 19 -4.92 27.85 3.47
C ARG A 19 -4.95 27.04 4.77
N ILE A 20 -6.16 26.72 5.24
CA ILE A 20 -6.39 25.92 6.44
C ILE A 20 -7.04 24.61 6.03
N PHE A 21 -6.45 23.51 6.49
CA PHE A 21 -6.99 22.17 6.38
C PHE A 21 -7.37 21.71 7.79
N GLU A 22 -8.64 21.37 7.99
CA GLU A 22 -9.21 21.10 9.31
C GLU A 22 -9.61 19.63 9.46
N ASN A 23 -9.63 19.16 10.71
CA ASN A 23 -10.10 17.81 11.08
C ASN A 23 -9.33 16.69 10.35
N LEU A 24 -8.04 16.90 10.09
CA LEU A 24 -7.15 15.92 9.48
C LEU A 24 -6.84 14.78 10.45
N GLY A 25 -6.65 13.57 9.92
CA GLY A 25 -6.22 12.42 10.71
C GLY A 25 -7.32 11.80 11.56
N MET A 26 -8.59 11.93 11.15
CA MET A 26 -9.71 11.27 11.82
C MET A 26 -9.69 9.77 11.53
N PHE A 27 -9.87 8.92 12.53
CA PHE A 27 -10.00 7.49 12.31
C PHE A 27 -11.44 7.11 12.03
N GLU A 28 -11.61 6.16 11.12
CA GLU A 28 -12.89 5.59 10.73
C GLU A 28 -12.78 4.06 10.68
N ASP A 29 -13.71 3.41 11.37
CA ASP A 29 -13.95 1.97 11.34
C ASP A 29 -15.25 1.68 10.60
N ARG A 30 -15.22 0.69 9.71
CA ARG A 30 -16.41 0.17 9.01
C ARG A 30 -16.40 -1.34 9.01
N ALA A 31 -17.56 -1.95 8.80
CA ALA A 31 -17.62 -3.38 8.57
C ALA A 31 -16.86 -3.77 7.29
N ASP A 32 -16.17 -4.90 7.35
CA ASP A 32 -15.65 -5.60 6.19
C ASP A 32 -16.10 -7.05 6.25
N THR A 33 -17.22 -7.32 5.59
CA THR A 33 -17.78 -8.65 5.43
C THR A 33 -17.31 -9.31 4.14
N GLY A 34 -16.24 -8.77 3.53
CA GLY A 34 -15.63 -9.26 2.31
C GLY A 34 -14.71 -10.46 2.52
N ASP A 35 -13.70 -10.52 1.66
CA ASP A 35 -12.64 -11.52 1.67
C ASP A 35 -11.28 -10.87 1.35
N GLU A 36 -10.24 -11.68 1.22
CA GLU A 36 -8.87 -11.21 0.93
C GLU A 36 -8.74 -10.50 -0.42
N TYR A 37 -9.67 -10.70 -1.36
CA TYR A 37 -9.67 -10.04 -2.67
C TYR A 37 -10.47 -8.74 -2.66
N ASN A 38 -11.71 -8.79 -2.16
CA ASN A 38 -12.68 -7.71 -2.35
C ASN A 38 -13.23 -7.21 -1.02
N TYR A 39 -13.27 -5.89 -0.88
CA TYR A 39 -14.00 -5.22 0.19
C TYR A 39 -15.49 -5.41 -0.01
N SER A 40 -16.19 -5.78 1.06
CA SER A 40 -17.65 -5.83 1.08
C SER A 40 -18.15 -5.37 2.44
N TYR A 41 -19.37 -4.85 2.48
CA TYR A 41 -20.00 -4.39 3.71
C TYR A 41 -21.46 -4.82 3.71
N PRO A 42 -22.07 -4.99 4.90
CA PRO A 42 -23.48 -5.30 5.00
C PRO A 42 -24.33 -4.13 4.48
N LYS A 43 -25.55 -4.42 4.04
CA LYS A 43 -26.47 -3.40 3.51
C LYS A 43 -26.69 -2.24 4.48
N ASN A 44 -26.73 -2.54 5.77
CA ASN A 44 -26.78 -1.56 6.86
C ASN A 44 -25.43 -1.56 7.57
N ASP A 45 -24.48 -0.82 7.01
CA ASP A 45 -23.15 -0.66 7.60
C ASP A 45 -23.17 0.30 8.80
N CYS A 46 -22.26 0.09 9.75
CA CYS A 46 -22.06 0.93 10.93
C CYS A 46 -20.70 1.60 10.82
N ILE A 47 -20.71 2.91 10.55
CA ILE A 47 -19.49 3.73 10.46
C ILE A 47 -19.22 4.34 11.83
N ILE A 48 -18.09 3.97 12.45
CA ILE A 48 -17.67 4.47 13.76
C ILE A 48 -16.45 5.35 13.57
N THR A 49 -16.52 6.60 14.03
CA THR A 49 -15.42 7.57 13.89
C THR A 49 -14.92 8.06 15.23
N THR A 50 -13.71 8.64 15.25
CA THR A 50 -13.17 9.28 16.46
C THR A 50 -13.72 10.67 16.74
N SER A 51 -14.68 11.17 15.95
CA SER A 51 -15.19 12.55 16.05
C SER A 51 -15.73 12.91 17.44
N GLY A 52 -16.43 11.98 18.09
CA GLY A 52 -16.97 12.10 19.45
C GLY A 52 -16.08 11.58 20.57
N VAL A 53 -14.85 11.13 20.27
CA VAL A 53 -13.93 10.58 21.26
C VAL A 53 -13.04 11.70 21.82
N LYS A 54 -12.61 11.59 23.09
CA LYS A 54 -11.63 12.49 23.69
C LYS A 54 -10.25 11.84 23.70
N ALA A 55 -9.28 12.49 23.06
CA ALA A 55 -7.91 12.01 23.00
C ALA A 55 -7.10 12.43 24.24
N GLY A 56 -6.25 11.53 24.73
CA GLY A 56 -5.19 11.86 25.68
C GLY A 56 -3.99 12.42 24.94
N ILE A 57 -3.75 13.74 25.03
CA ILE A 57 -2.76 14.46 24.22
C ILE A 57 -1.56 14.85 25.10
N SER A 58 -0.35 14.64 24.59
CA SER A 58 0.91 14.99 25.25
C SER A 58 1.94 15.46 24.23
N ILE A 59 2.86 16.33 24.66
CA ILE A 59 4.05 16.70 23.88
C ILE A 59 5.20 15.87 24.42
N ILE A 60 5.78 15.00 23.60
CA ILE A 60 6.88 14.11 24.01
C ILE A 60 8.25 14.63 23.57
N GLU A 61 8.28 15.53 22.58
CA GLU A 61 9.49 16.23 22.17
C GLU A 61 9.14 17.67 21.81
N LYS A 62 9.96 18.61 22.29
CA LYS A 62 9.87 20.03 21.95
C LYS A 62 11.26 20.65 21.91
N SER A 63 11.75 20.90 20.72
CA SER A 63 13.03 21.57 20.46
C SER A 63 12.87 22.62 19.35
N SER A 64 13.97 23.30 19.01
CA SER A 64 14.00 24.24 17.87
C SER A 64 13.95 23.53 16.51
N ILE A 65 14.35 22.26 16.45
CA ILE A 65 14.44 21.48 15.20
C ILE A 65 13.30 20.48 15.02
N ARG A 66 12.55 20.17 16.09
CA ARG A 66 11.49 19.17 16.05
C ARG A 66 10.48 19.36 17.18
N ALA A 67 9.21 19.10 16.88
CA ALA A 67 8.16 18.89 17.86
C ALA A 67 7.44 17.56 17.57
N VAL A 68 7.19 16.77 18.62
CA VAL A 68 6.44 15.51 18.53
C VAL A 68 5.28 15.51 19.53
N PHE A 69 4.08 15.35 18.99
CA PHE A 69 2.85 15.20 19.77
C PHE A 69 2.42 13.74 19.76
N ARG A 70 2.05 13.23 20.93
CA ARG A 70 1.50 11.88 21.10
C ARG A 70 0.06 11.97 21.56
N PHE A 71 -0.85 11.34 20.83
CA PHE A 71 -2.26 11.25 21.19
C PHE A 71 -2.70 9.80 21.28
N LYS A 72 -3.38 9.47 22.38
CA LYS A 72 -3.96 8.16 22.65
C LYS A 72 -5.48 8.25 22.59
N ILE A 73 -6.09 7.37 21.81
CA ILE A 73 -7.53 7.25 21.60
C ILE A 73 -7.93 5.79 21.88
N GLU A 74 -9.14 5.59 22.41
CA GLU A 74 -9.77 4.28 22.48
C GLU A 74 -11.07 4.33 21.69
N MET A 75 -11.24 3.41 20.74
CA MET A 75 -12.51 3.20 20.04
C MET A 75 -13.22 1.99 20.62
N GLU A 76 -14.54 2.08 20.81
CA GLU A 76 -15.38 0.92 21.13
C GLU A 76 -15.99 0.39 19.83
N LEU A 77 -15.55 -0.80 19.42
CA LEU A 77 -15.89 -1.39 18.13
C LEU A 77 -16.57 -2.75 18.30
N PRO A 78 -17.52 -3.13 17.41
CA PRO A 78 -18.05 -4.48 17.33
C PRO A 78 -16.94 -5.53 17.24
N GLU A 79 -17.05 -6.62 18.01
CA GLU A 79 -15.96 -7.61 18.08
C GLU A 79 -15.74 -8.44 16.80
N SER A 80 -16.76 -8.53 15.94
CA SER A 80 -16.80 -9.23 14.65
C SER A 80 -18.08 -8.86 13.90
N ASP A 81 -18.28 -9.46 12.72
CA ASP A 81 -19.63 -9.60 12.17
C ASP A 81 -20.40 -10.78 12.80
N VAL A 82 -21.71 -10.84 12.55
CA VAL A 82 -22.64 -11.88 12.99
C VAL A 82 -23.73 -12.14 11.93
N ASN A 83 -24.62 -13.10 12.18
CA ASN A 83 -25.72 -13.52 11.30
C ASN A 83 -25.25 -13.79 9.86
N ASN A 84 -24.24 -14.65 9.72
CA ASN A 84 -23.65 -14.99 8.42
C ASN A 84 -23.16 -13.76 7.65
N HIS A 85 -22.38 -12.91 8.34
CA HIS A 85 -21.74 -11.72 7.76
C HIS A 85 -22.70 -10.64 7.27
N THR A 86 -23.93 -10.58 7.81
CA THR A 86 -24.95 -9.61 7.38
C THR A 86 -25.10 -8.41 8.31
N GLU A 87 -24.55 -8.46 9.53
CA GLU A 87 -24.54 -7.35 10.47
C GLU A 87 -23.30 -7.41 11.40
N ARG A 88 -23.06 -6.34 12.15
CA ARG A 88 -21.96 -6.25 13.14
C ARG A 88 -22.44 -6.70 14.52
N SER A 89 -21.57 -7.34 15.29
CA SER A 89 -21.88 -7.75 16.67
C SER A 89 -22.28 -6.55 17.56
N LYS A 90 -23.19 -6.79 18.50
CA LYS A 90 -23.52 -5.83 19.56
C LYS A 90 -22.50 -5.85 20.71
N VAL A 91 -21.65 -6.87 20.77
CA VAL A 91 -20.58 -6.97 21.76
C VAL A 91 -19.44 -6.06 21.33
N LEU A 92 -19.11 -5.09 22.17
CA LEU A 92 -18.08 -4.11 21.90
C LEU A 92 -16.75 -4.47 22.57
N ARG A 93 -15.65 -4.14 21.92
CA ARG A 93 -14.30 -4.22 22.45
C ARG A 93 -13.57 -2.91 22.25
N LYS A 94 -12.66 -2.61 23.17
CA LYS A 94 -11.77 -1.46 23.07
C LYS A 94 -10.63 -1.75 22.12
N LEU A 95 -10.45 -0.89 21.11
CA LEU A 95 -9.31 -0.86 20.22
C LEU A 95 -8.51 0.42 20.51
N PRO A 96 -7.27 0.31 21.05
CA PRO A 96 -6.43 1.47 21.30
C PRO A 96 -5.69 1.92 20.05
N ILE A 97 -5.62 3.23 19.87
CA ILE A 97 -4.86 3.88 18.81
C ILE A 97 -3.94 4.91 19.46
N VAL A 98 -2.65 4.86 19.12
CA VAL A 98 -1.69 5.90 19.51
C VAL A 98 -1.02 6.45 18.28
N THR A 99 -1.06 7.76 18.10
CA THR A 99 -0.41 8.41 16.97
C THR A 99 0.57 9.47 17.44
N TYR A 100 1.68 9.52 16.70
CA TYR A 100 2.78 10.44 16.86
C TYR A 100 2.77 11.39 15.66
N LEU A 101 2.49 12.67 15.90
CA LEU A 101 2.60 13.74 14.91
C LEU A 101 3.95 14.44 15.08
N THR A 102 4.79 14.37 14.06
CA THR A 102 6.12 14.97 14.04
C THR A 102 6.17 16.14 13.06
N LEU A 103 6.60 17.28 13.57
CA LEU A 103 6.92 18.47 12.77
C LEU A 103 8.42 18.74 12.92
N ASP A 104 9.16 18.61 11.83
CA ASP A 104 10.57 19.01 11.76
C ASP A 104 10.69 20.46 11.29
N ALA A 105 11.74 21.15 11.74
CA ALA A 105 12.12 22.44 11.18
C ALA A 105 12.41 22.30 9.67
N ASP A 106 12.08 23.35 8.92
CA ASP A 106 12.30 23.46 7.47
C ASP A 106 11.66 22.36 6.61
N SER A 107 10.71 21.60 7.19
CA SER A 107 9.90 20.62 6.46
C SER A 107 8.44 21.08 6.36
N PRO A 108 7.85 21.13 5.15
CA PRO A 108 6.41 21.35 4.99
C PRO A 108 5.58 20.08 5.27
N VAL A 109 6.24 18.92 5.39
CA VAL A 109 5.61 17.62 5.60
C VAL A 109 5.38 17.38 7.10
N VAL A 110 4.14 17.06 7.47
CA VAL A 110 3.78 16.62 8.82
C VAL A 110 3.73 15.10 8.84
N LYS A 111 4.64 14.47 9.58
CA LYS A 111 4.75 13.01 9.63
C LYS A 111 3.86 12.43 10.71
N CYS A 112 3.23 11.31 10.40
CA CYS A 112 2.34 10.58 11.27
C CYS A 112 2.85 9.15 11.42
N ARG A 113 3.02 8.70 12.67
CA ARG A 113 3.19 7.27 12.98
C ARG A 113 2.05 6.83 13.86
N THR A 114 1.22 5.92 13.38
CA THR A 114 0.07 5.38 14.11
C THR A 114 0.34 3.95 14.53
N VAL A 115 0.19 3.65 15.81
CA VAL A 115 0.29 2.31 16.38
C VAL A 115 -1.10 1.89 16.85
N VAL A 116 -1.53 0.70 16.43
CA VAL A 116 -2.82 0.12 16.76
C VAL A 116 -2.61 -1.27 17.34
N ARG A 117 -3.41 -1.65 18.32
CA ARG A 117 -3.63 -3.06 18.65
C ARG A 117 -5.01 -3.46 18.17
N ASN A 118 -5.08 -4.20 17.08
CA ASN A 118 -6.37 -4.63 16.57
C ASN A 118 -6.96 -5.71 17.48
N THR A 119 -8.07 -5.41 18.13
CA THR A 119 -8.78 -6.31 19.06
C THR A 119 -10.06 -6.91 18.48
N VAL A 120 -10.44 -6.56 17.25
CA VAL A 120 -11.73 -6.93 16.62
C VAL A 120 -11.52 -7.54 15.23
N LYS A 121 -12.58 -8.15 14.69
CA LYS A 121 -12.59 -8.85 13.40
C LYS A 121 -13.52 -8.18 12.38
N ASP A 122 -13.42 -8.59 11.12
CA ASP A 122 -14.38 -8.30 10.03
C ASP A 122 -14.63 -6.79 9.82
N HIS A 123 -13.54 -6.03 9.71
CA HIS A 123 -13.56 -4.58 9.66
C HIS A 123 -12.43 -3.99 8.81
N ILE A 124 -12.63 -2.75 8.38
CA ILE A 124 -11.61 -1.92 7.73
C ILE A 124 -11.35 -0.68 8.59
N MET A 125 -10.08 -0.41 8.86
CA MET A 125 -9.64 0.77 9.61
C MET A 125 -8.93 1.75 8.67
N ARG A 126 -9.42 2.99 8.66
CA ARG A 126 -8.91 4.06 7.79
C ARG A 126 -8.56 5.31 8.58
N VAL A 127 -7.66 6.11 8.03
CA VAL A 127 -7.41 7.49 8.47
C VAL A 127 -7.83 8.45 7.37
N VAL A 128 -8.59 9.48 7.73
CA VAL A 128 -9.29 10.36 6.81
C VAL A 128 -8.76 11.79 6.88
N PHE A 129 -8.56 12.40 5.71
CA PHE A 129 -8.03 13.75 5.53
C PHE A 129 -8.99 14.58 4.66
N PRO A 130 -9.82 15.44 5.26
CA PRO A 130 -10.71 16.34 4.52
C PRO A 130 -9.90 17.44 3.82
N THR A 131 -9.65 17.26 2.51
CA THR A 131 -8.82 18.22 1.75
C THR A 131 -9.59 19.47 1.37
N ASN A 132 -10.90 19.33 1.10
CA ASN A 132 -11.74 20.38 0.52
C ASN A 132 -11.21 20.96 -0.80
N ILE A 133 -10.36 20.20 -1.50
CA ILE A 133 -9.83 20.58 -2.81
C ILE A 133 -10.85 20.17 -3.86
N LYS A 134 -11.31 21.13 -4.65
CA LYS A 134 -12.30 20.89 -5.71
C LYS A 134 -11.59 20.38 -6.95
N THR A 135 -11.78 19.11 -7.26
CA THR A 135 -11.20 18.41 -8.39
C THR A 135 -12.02 17.15 -8.69
N ASP A 136 -11.99 16.69 -9.94
CA ASP A 136 -12.63 15.47 -10.39
C ASP A 136 -11.66 14.29 -10.45
N PHE A 137 -10.37 14.53 -10.18
CA PHE A 137 -9.30 13.53 -10.32
C PHE A 137 -8.43 13.41 -9.07
N SER A 138 -7.90 12.20 -8.88
CA SER A 138 -6.83 11.90 -7.93
C SER A 138 -5.57 11.48 -8.66
N TYR A 139 -4.41 11.82 -8.09
CA TYR A 139 -3.09 11.52 -8.65
C TYR A 139 -2.33 10.63 -7.68
N ALA A 140 -1.97 9.42 -8.08
CA ALA A 140 -1.29 8.48 -7.18
C ALA A 140 0.00 7.95 -7.79
N GLY A 141 1.03 7.79 -6.95
CA GLY A 141 2.27 7.15 -7.36
C GLY A 141 2.04 5.71 -7.80
N SER A 142 2.58 5.33 -8.95
CA SER A 142 2.50 4.00 -9.54
C SER A 142 3.88 3.56 -10.07
N PRO A 143 4.06 2.30 -10.53
CA PRO A 143 5.34 1.83 -11.03
C PRO A 143 5.87 2.69 -12.19
N PHE A 144 6.84 3.56 -11.90
CA PHE A 144 7.46 4.49 -12.85
C PHE A 144 6.51 5.54 -13.45
N ASP A 145 5.43 5.90 -12.75
CA ASP A 145 4.51 6.94 -13.22
C ASP A 145 3.70 7.57 -12.06
N ILE A 146 2.93 8.59 -12.39
CA ILE A 146 1.85 9.16 -11.59
C ILE A 146 0.55 8.85 -12.34
N THR A 147 -0.30 8.04 -11.75
CA THR A 147 -1.57 7.65 -12.36
C THR A 147 -2.67 8.63 -11.95
N GLU A 148 -3.27 9.28 -12.95
CA GLU A 148 -4.49 10.08 -12.81
C GLU A 148 -5.71 9.14 -12.83
N ARG A 149 -6.65 9.34 -11.90
CA ARG A 149 -7.89 8.58 -11.81
C ARG A 149 -9.09 9.47 -11.54
N PRO A 150 -10.22 9.30 -12.24
CA PRO A 150 -11.45 10.00 -11.89
C PRO A 150 -11.89 9.57 -10.48
N ILE A 151 -12.38 10.53 -9.70
CA ILE A 151 -12.93 10.31 -8.36
C ILE A 151 -14.31 9.66 -8.48
N HIS A 152 -15.13 10.13 -9.41
CA HIS A 152 -16.46 9.60 -9.68
C HIS A 152 -16.45 8.70 -10.91
N ILE A 153 -16.93 7.48 -10.74
CA ILE A 153 -17.10 6.50 -11.82
C ILE A 153 -18.56 6.07 -11.85
N GLY A 154 -19.23 6.24 -13.00
CA GLY A 154 -20.61 5.80 -13.19
C GLY A 154 -20.75 4.29 -13.25
N ASP A 155 -21.89 3.77 -12.80
CA ASP A 155 -22.21 2.33 -12.85
C ASP A 155 -22.05 1.77 -14.28
N TYR A 156 -21.69 0.48 -14.39
CA TYR A 156 -21.53 -0.19 -15.67
C TYR A 156 -22.86 -0.23 -16.45
N ASP A 157 -22.85 0.18 -17.73
CA ASP A 157 -23.96 -0.08 -18.64
C ASP A 157 -23.78 -1.44 -19.31
N GLU A 158 -24.44 -2.45 -18.77
CA GLU A 158 -24.37 -3.81 -19.31
C GLU A 158 -25.40 -4.07 -20.40
N SER A 159 -26.30 -3.13 -20.71
CA SER A 159 -27.39 -3.32 -21.67
C SER A 159 -26.90 -3.67 -23.08
N SER A 160 -25.67 -3.26 -23.40
CA SER A 160 -25.01 -3.49 -24.69
C SER A 160 -24.22 -4.79 -24.78
N ILE A 161 -24.00 -5.52 -23.68
CA ILE A 161 -23.28 -6.80 -23.68
C ILE A 161 -24.20 -7.88 -24.27
N PRO A 162 -23.82 -8.54 -25.39
CA PRO A 162 -24.62 -9.61 -25.96
C PRO A 162 -24.85 -10.74 -24.96
N GLU A 163 -26.02 -11.38 -25.00
CA GLU A 163 -26.41 -12.40 -24.04
C GLU A 163 -25.43 -13.59 -24.01
N ASP A 164 -24.89 -13.96 -25.16
CA ASP A 164 -23.91 -15.05 -25.26
C ASP A 164 -22.53 -14.65 -24.70
N VAL A 165 -22.19 -13.36 -24.70
CA VAL A 165 -20.97 -12.86 -24.05
C VAL A 165 -21.17 -12.78 -22.54
N ARG A 166 -22.36 -12.36 -22.05
CA ARG A 166 -22.67 -12.35 -20.61
C ARG A 166 -22.50 -13.72 -19.97
N LYS A 167 -22.87 -14.78 -20.69
CA LYS A 167 -22.72 -16.17 -20.25
C LYS A 167 -21.27 -16.63 -20.12
N VAL A 168 -20.33 -16.02 -20.86
CA VAL A 168 -18.88 -16.36 -20.84
C VAL A 168 -18.09 -15.45 -19.90
N ILE A 169 -18.65 -14.32 -19.45
CA ILE A 169 -18.12 -13.49 -18.36
C ILE A 169 -18.42 -14.20 -17.01
N VAL A 170 -17.93 -15.42 -16.82
CA VAL A 170 -18.05 -16.20 -15.56
C VAL A 170 -16.85 -15.92 -14.62
N GLY A 171 -16.23 -14.75 -14.75
CA GLY A 171 -15.18 -14.30 -13.84
C GLY A 171 -15.75 -13.53 -12.67
N ALA A 172 -15.11 -13.64 -11.51
CA ALA A 172 -15.26 -12.69 -10.42
C ALA A 172 -15.11 -11.25 -10.91
N ARG A 173 -16.17 -10.46 -10.80
CA ARG A 173 -16.18 -9.03 -11.13
C ARG A 173 -16.93 -8.22 -10.10
N GLU A 174 -16.52 -6.98 -9.88
CA GLU A 174 -17.22 -6.08 -8.98
C GLU A 174 -18.64 -5.77 -9.51
N ALA A 175 -19.62 -5.78 -8.61
CA ALA A 175 -21.01 -5.49 -8.97
C ALA A 175 -21.24 -4.00 -9.32
N LYS A 176 -20.32 -3.13 -8.90
CA LYS A 176 -20.29 -1.69 -9.15
C LYS A 176 -18.83 -1.25 -9.33
N PRO A 177 -18.57 -0.12 -10.01
CA PRO A 177 -17.23 0.42 -10.12
C PRO A 177 -16.57 0.59 -8.75
N ASN A 178 -15.39 0.00 -8.60
CA ASN A 178 -14.60 0.17 -7.39
C ASN A 178 -13.88 1.52 -7.42
N THR A 179 -14.07 2.35 -6.39
CA THR A 179 -13.38 3.65 -6.21
C THR A 179 -12.27 3.58 -5.17
N ILE A 180 -11.94 2.38 -4.69
CA ILE A 180 -10.76 2.09 -3.89
C ILE A 180 -9.60 1.80 -4.85
N PHE A 181 -8.55 2.62 -4.79
CA PHE A 181 -7.44 2.59 -5.72
C PHE A 181 -6.11 2.29 -5.05
N LEU A 182 -5.16 1.87 -5.88
CA LEU A 182 -3.78 1.62 -5.46
C LEU A 182 -2.93 2.89 -5.55
N ASN A 183 -2.16 3.13 -4.50
CA ASN A 183 -1.03 4.04 -4.46
C ASN A 183 0.22 3.27 -4.02
N ARG A 184 1.40 3.75 -4.41
CA ARG A 184 2.66 3.15 -3.96
C ARG A 184 3.37 3.99 -2.88
N GLU A 185 3.43 5.31 -3.10
CA GLU A 185 4.17 6.23 -2.24
C GLU A 185 3.39 7.47 -1.83
N PHE A 186 2.35 7.85 -2.58
CA PHE A 186 1.47 8.98 -2.27
C PHE A 186 0.16 8.89 -3.05
N VAL A 187 -0.85 9.59 -2.53
CA VAL A 187 -2.02 10.07 -3.27
C VAL A 187 -2.11 11.59 -3.09
N ASP A 188 -2.47 12.30 -4.15
CA ASP A 188 -2.63 13.73 -4.19
C ASP A 188 -3.98 14.14 -4.78
N LEU A 189 -4.56 15.19 -4.21
CA LEU A 189 -5.67 15.93 -4.77
C LEU A 189 -5.21 17.37 -4.99
N ASN A 190 -5.37 17.87 -6.21
CA ASN A 190 -5.02 19.24 -6.57
C ASN A 190 -6.00 19.80 -7.59
N ASN A 191 -6.04 21.13 -7.70
CA ASN A 191 -6.84 21.87 -8.68
C ASN A 191 -5.97 22.70 -9.64
N GLY A 192 -4.68 22.36 -9.76
CA GLY A 192 -3.68 23.11 -10.53
C GLY A 192 -3.15 24.38 -9.87
N SER A 193 -3.72 24.84 -8.74
CA SER A 193 -3.24 26.02 -8.01
C SER A 193 -2.86 25.72 -6.55
N GLU A 194 -3.57 24.79 -5.93
CA GLU A 194 -3.28 24.25 -4.60
C GLU A 194 -3.51 22.74 -4.59
N GLY A 195 -2.78 22.06 -3.71
CA GLY A 195 -2.80 20.61 -3.58
C GLY A 195 -2.62 20.13 -2.14
N PHE A 196 -3.03 18.89 -1.90
CA PHE A 196 -2.86 18.21 -0.62
C PHE A 196 -2.55 16.74 -0.88
N ALA A 197 -1.30 16.38 -0.62
CA ALA A 197 -0.83 15.01 -0.75
C ALA A 197 -0.82 14.29 0.60
N VAL A 198 -1.20 13.00 0.56
CA VAL A 198 -0.96 12.04 1.63
C VAL A 198 0.16 11.11 1.15
N LEU A 199 1.30 11.18 1.83
CA LEU A 199 2.46 10.32 1.56
C LEU A 199 2.34 9.06 2.40
N SER A 200 2.67 7.90 1.84
CA SER A 200 2.50 6.61 2.51
C SER A 200 3.76 5.77 2.44
N LYS A 201 3.93 4.89 3.43
CA LYS A 201 4.99 3.89 3.48
C LYS A 201 4.38 2.51 3.69
N GLY A 202 4.19 1.78 2.59
CA GLY A 202 3.60 0.44 2.61
C GLY A 202 2.10 0.40 2.89
N LEU A 203 1.37 1.48 2.57
CA LEU A 203 -0.09 1.55 2.66
C LEU A 203 -0.67 1.72 1.25
N PRO A 204 -0.94 0.62 0.53
CA PRO A 204 -1.18 0.69 -0.89
C PRO A 204 -2.59 1.15 -1.26
N GLU A 205 -3.52 1.19 -0.32
CA GLU A 205 -4.94 1.38 -0.62
C GLU A 205 -5.44 2.77 -0.16
N TYR A 206 -6.10 3.50 -1.07
CA TYR A 206 -6.78 4.75 -0.76
C TYR A 206 -8.15 4.82 -1.43
N GLN A 207 -9.03 5.66 -0.90
CA GLN A 207 -10.28 6.07 -1.52
C GLN A 207 -10.46 7.58 -1.38
N VAL A 208 -11.07 8.23 -2.37
CA VAL A 208 -11.57 9.59 -2.23
C VAL A 208 -13.08 9.50 -1.96
N ILE A 209 -13.53 10.09 -0.84
CA ILE A 209 -14.92 9.98 -0.37
C ILE A 209 -15.69 11.28 -0.65
N ASP A 210 -16.87 11.11 -1.26
CA ASP A 210 -17.75 12.16 -1.77
C ASP A 210 -18.41 12.95 -0.63
N GLU A 211 -18.11 14.24 -0.60
CA GLU A 211 -18.79 15.38 0.07
C GLU A 211 -17.78 16.54 0.18
N ASP A 212 -16.53 16.22 0.51
CA ASP A 212 -15.45 17.20 0.73
C ASP A 212 -14.10 16.78 0.09
N ASN A 213 -14.12 15.82 -0.85
CA ASN A 213 -12.90 15.23 -1.42
C ASN A 213 -11.92 14.79 -0.32
N LYS A 214 -12.43 13.93 0.57
CA LYS A 214 -11.68 13.39 1.70
C LYS A 214 -10.79 12.26 1.20
N ILE A 215 -9.49 12.34 1.42
CA ILE A 215 -8.60 11.20 1.19
C ILE A 215 -8.73 10.26 2.38
N ALA A 216 -9.24 9.05 2.17
CA ALA A 216 -9.23 7.97 3.15
C ALA A 216 -8.10 6.99 2.81
N LEU A 217 -7.08 6.95 3.66
CA LEU A 217 -5.97 6.00 3.56
C LEU A 217 -6.29 4.78 4.41
N THR A 218 -6.35 3.60 3.79
CA THR A 218 -6.58 2.35 4.52
C THR A 218 -5.33 1.97 5.29
N LEU A 219 -5.47 1.76 6.61
CA LEU A 219 -4.39 1.28 7.46
C LEU A 219 -4.30 -0.24 7.40
N PHE A 220 -5.44 -0.91 7.57
CA PHE A 220 -5.56 -2.35 7.43
C PHE A 220 -7.01 -2.77 7.22
N ARG A 221 -7.17 -3.98 6.66
CA ARG A 221 -8.42 -4.72 6.58
C ARG A 221 -8.26 -6.03 7.35
N SER A 222 -9.32 -6.47 7.99
CA SER A 222 -9.40 -7.69 8.79
C SER A 222 -10.55 -8.52 8.25
N VAL A 223 -10.23 -9.65 7.62
CA VAL A 223 -11.18 -10.59 7.01
C VAL A 223 -10.84 -12.02 7.40
N GLY A 224 -11.78 -12.95 7.25
CA GLY A 224 -11.61 -14.34 7.68
C GLY A 224 -11.47 -15.36 6.56
N TRP A 225 -11.48 -14.95 5.29
CA TRP A 225 -11.61 -15.87 4.16
C TRP A 225 -10.78 -15.43 2.97
N VAL A 226 -10.17 -16.39 2.25
CA VAL A 226 -9.53 -16.15 0.94
C VAL A 226 -10.58 -15.67 -0.06
N ALA A 227 -11.65 -16.44 -0.23
CA ALA A 227 -12.81 -16.08 -1.01
C ALA A 227 -14.08 -16.58 -0.31
N LYS A 228 -15.18 -15.85 -0.43
CA LYS A 228 -16.52 -16.30 -0.03
C LYS A 228 -17.59 -15.57 -0.85
N ASP A 229 -18.85 -15.98 -0.70
CA ASP A 229 -19.95 -15.22 -1.29
C ASP A 229 -20.10 -13.86 -0.60
N ILE A 230 -20.05 -12.78 -1.40
CA ILE A 230 -20.10 -11.40 -0.92
C ILE A 230 -21.01 -10.57 -1.83
N ASN A 231 -21.57 -9.48 -1.29
CA ASN A 231 -22.55 -8.67 -2.03
C ASN A 231 -21.90 -7.73 -3.08
N SER A 232 -20.61 -7.42 -2.94
CA SER A 232 -19.89 -6.50 -3.82
C SER A 232 -19.30 -7.15 -5.07
N ARG A 233 -19.44 -8.47 -5.24
CA ARG A 233 -18.88 -9.25 -6.35
C ARG A 233 -19.91 -10.18 -6.95
N ILE A 234 -19.93 -10.25 -8.28
CA ILE A 234 -20.66 -11.25 -9.05
C ILE A 234 -19.66 -12.33 -9.46
N GLY A 235 -20.03 -13.59 -9.24
CA GLY A 235 -19.18 -14.74 -9.59
C GLY A 235 -18.16 -15.11 -8.51
N ASP A 236 -17.48 -16.21 -8.78
CA ASP A 236 -16.56 -16.88 -7.85
C ASP A 236 -15.12 -16.35 -8.01
N ALA A 237 -14.52 -15.84 -6.93
CA ALA A 237 -13.14 -15.36 -6.95
C ALA A 237 -12.11 -16.44 -6.58
N GLY A 238 -12.56 -17.59 -6.10
CA GLY A 238 -11.64 -18.66 -5.76
C GLY A 238 -12.08 -19.49 -4.55
N PRO A 239 -11.12 -20.14 -3.91
CA PRO A 239 -11.44 -21.20 -2.97
C PRO A 239 -11.98 -20.66 -1.66
N MET A 240 -13.04 -21.29 -1.14
CA MET A 240 -13.55 -20.99 0.20
C MET A 240 -12.62 -21.59 1.26
N ILE A 241 -11.62 -20.79 1.67
CA ILE A 241 -10.60 -21.16 2.64
C ILE A 241 -10.67 -20.19 3.82
N TYR A 242 -10.90 -20.75 5.01
CA TYR A 242 -10.89 -19.97 6.25
C TYR A 242 -9.46 -19.58 6.63
N THR A 243 -9.22 -18.28 6.80
CA THR A 243 -7.91 -17.68 7.07
C THR A 243 -7.97 -16.81 8.34
N PRO A 244 -8.03 -17.42 9.55
CA PRO A 244 -8.16 -16.67 10.79
C PRO A 244 -7.00 -15.69 11.05
N GLY A 245 -5.83 -15.92 10.45
CA GLY A 245 -4.70 -15.00 10.52
C GLY A 245 -4.88 -13.69 9.73
N ALA A 246 -5.77 -13.67 8.73
CA ALA A 246 -6.09 -12.49 7.91
C ALA A 246 -6.95 -11.47 8.67
N GLN A 247 -7.48 -11.84 9.84
CA GLN A 247 -8.15 -10.92 10.76
C GLN A 247 -7.21 -9.91 11.42
N CYS A 248 -5.89 -10.05 11.22
CA CYS A 248 -4.90 -9.10 11.68
C CYS A 248 -5.00 -8.74 13.18
N LEU A 249 -5.39 -9.69 14.05
CA LEU A 249 -5.46 -9.54 15.51
C LEU A 249 -4.05 -9.46 16.13
N ARG A 250 -3.43 -8.28 16.02
CA ARG A 250 -2.05 -8.02 16.44
C ARG A 250 -1.80 -6.53 16.66
N GLU A 251 -0.60 -6.21 17.11
CA GLU A 251 -0.09 -4.84 17.10
C GLU A 251 0.50 -4.50 15.74
N MET A 252 0.17 -3.31 15.22
CA MET A 252 0.59 -2.82 13.91
C MET A 252 1.03 -1.37 14.02
N SER A 253 2.04 -0.98 13.24
CA SER A 253 2.53 0.39 13.16
C SER A 253 2.53 0.85 11.70
N PHE A 254 1.94 2.00 11.45
CA PHE A 254 1.75 2.58 10.14
C PHE A 254 2.43 3.95 10.07
N GLU A 255 3.15 4.20 8.98
CA GLU A 255 3.86 5.46 8.73
C GLU A 255 3.27 6.12 7.48
N TYR A 256 2.81 7.36 7.64
CA TYR A 256 2.28 8.20 6.58
C TYR A 256 2.58 9.67 6.90
N ALA A 257 2.30 10.58 5.97
CA ALA A 257 2.47 12.00 6.18
C ALA A 257 1.47 12.80 5.36
N VAL A 258 1.26 14.06 5.74
CA VAL A 258 0.45 15.00 4.97
C VAL A 258 1.31 16.17 4.51
N TYR A 259 1.05 16.62 3.28
CA TYR A 259 1.83 17.65 2.61
C TYR A 259 0.92 18.56 1.77
N PRO A 260 0.52 19.73 2.32
CA PRO A 260 -0.07 20.80 1.53
C PRO A 260 0.98 21.43 0.61
N HIS A 261 0.58 21.76 -0.62
CA HIS A 261 1.47 22.41 -1.59
C HIS A 261 0.72 23.38 -2.51
N GLU A 262 1.48 24.13 -3.29
CA GLU A 262 1.01 24.99 -4.38
C GLU A 262 1.12 24.24 -5.70
N GLY A 263 0.33 24.66 -6.69
CA GLY A 263 0.32 24.07 -8.03
C GLY A 263 -0.28 22.67 -8.10
N ASP A 264 0.03 21.97 -9.19
CA ASP A 264 -0.31 20.57 -9.40
C ASP A 264 0.69 19.59 -8.72
N VAL A 265 0.51 18.29 -8.93
CA VAL A 265 1.37 17.23 -8.38
C VAL A 265 2.85 17.37 -8.79
N TYR A 266 3.14 18.00 -9.93
CA TYR A 266 4.49 18.20 -10.46
C TYR A 266 5.12 19.45 -9.88
N GLU A 267 4.43 20.59 -9.96
CA GLU A 267 4.87 21.87 -9.41
C GLU A 267 5.03 21.80 -7.87
N GLY A 268 4.16 21.04 -7.22
CA GLY A 268 4.19 20.76 -5.78
C GLY A 268 5.36 19.89 -5.33
N ASP A 269 6.16 19.32 -6.24
CA ASP A 269 7.31 18.44 -5.93
C ASP A 269 6.89 17.19 -5.11
N VAL A 270 5.63 16.74 -5.25
CA VAL A 270 5.03 15.68 -4.41
C VAL A 270 5.82 14.38 -4.50
N CYS A 271 6.23 14.01 -5.72
CA CYS A 271 7.02 12.81 -5.97
C CYS A 271 8.34 12.82 -5.17
N ARG A 272 9.09 13.93 -5.19
CA ARG A 272 10.33 14.07 -4.42
C ARG A 272 10.08 14.11 -2.92
N LYS A 273 9.02 14.76 -2.44
CA LYS A 273 8.66 14.72 -1.01
C LYS A 273 8.34 13.30 -0.54
N SER A 274 7.64 12.52 -1.38
CA SER A 274 7.38 11.11 -1.09
C SER A 274 8.65 10.26 -1.03
N ASP A 275 9.64 10.53 -1.88
CA ASP A 275 10.94 9.84 -1.88
C ASP A 275 11.75 10.16 -0.63
N VAL A 276 11.82 11.44 -0.25
CA VAL A 276 12.51 11.88 0.97
C VAL A 276 11.84 11.29 2.21
N PHE A 277 10.51 11.19 2.23
CA PHE A 277 9.78 10.53 3.31
C PHE A 277 10.07 9.04 3.40
N ASN A 278 10.17 8.35 2.25
CA ASN A 278 10.42 6.91 2.19
C ASN A 278 11.91 6.52 2.29
N SER A 279 12.83 7.47 2.22
CA SER A 279 14.29 7.25 2.24
C SER A 279 14.91 7.81 3.53
N PRO A 280 14.88 7.07 4.65
CA PRO A 280 15.47 7.54 5.90
C PRO A 280 16.99 7.72 5.75
N VAL A 281 17.52 8.73 6.44
CA VAL A 281 18.98 8.93 6.55
C VAL A 281 19.59 7.77 7.34
N ILE A 282 20.61 7.14 6.77
CA ILE A 282 21.40 6.11 7.44
C ILE A 282 22.44 6.82 8.30
N GLN A 283 22.46 6.50 9.59
CA GLN A 283 23.41 7.07 10.55
C GLN A 283 24.36 5.98 11.02
N LEU A 284 25.66 6.27 10.92
CA LEU A 284 26.74 5.38 11.34
C LEU A 284 27.61 6.14 12.33
N ILE A 285 27.94 5.52 13.46
CA ILE A 285 28.99 6.00 14.36
C ILE A 285 30.27 5.24 14.05
N THR A 286 31.38 5.96 13.99
CA THR A 286 32.72 5.37 13.94
C THR A 286 33.67 6.14 14.87
N ASP A 287 34.83 5.55 15.17
CA ASP A 287 35.86 6.18 15.98
C ASP A 287 36.69 7.20 15.17
N ARG A 288 37.60 7.91 15.84
CA ARG A 288 38.50 8.83 15.14
C ARG A 288 39.63 8.03 14.52
N HIS A 289 39.68 8.01 13.20
CA HIS A 289 40.75 7.35 12.43
C HIS A 289 41.18 8.22 11.23
N GLU A 290 42.33 7.89 10.64
CA GLU A 290 42.68 8.43 9.32
C GLU A 290 41.77 7.84 8.24
N GLY A 291 41.53 8.60 7.17
CA GLY A 291 40.64 8.20 6.10
C GLY A 291 41.09 8.80 4.77
N VAL A 292 40.85 8.05 3.70
CA VAL A 292 41.17 8.43 2.31
C VAL A 292 40.04 9.22 1.64
N LEU A 293 38.86 9.27 2.27
CA LEU A 293 37.69 10.02 1.80
C LEU A 293 37.55 11.32 2.58
N ASP A 294 37.06 12.36 1.90
CA ASP A 294 36.67 13.61 2.53
C ASP A 294 35.50 13.39 3.50
N LYS A 295 35.38 14.26 4.50
CA LYS A 295 34.30 14.22 5.50
C LYS A 295 32.91 14.40 4.89
N GLU A 296 32.83 15.18 3.82
CA GLU A 296 31.60 15.45 3.09
C GLU A 296 31.86 15.19 1.61
N LYS A 297 31.08 14.28 1.03
CA LYS A 297 31.20 13.96 -0.40
C LYS A 297 29.87 13.48 -0.98
N SER A 298 29.61 13.91 -2.21
CA SER A 298 28.56 13.32 -3.05
C SER A 298 29.22 12.39 -4.07
N PHE A 299 28.82 11.12 -4.10
CA PHE A 299 29.34 10.17 -5.09
C PHE A 299 28.79 10.43 -6.49
N PHE A 300 27.49 10.70 -6.57
CA PHE A 300 26.81 11.16 -7.77
C PHE A 300 25.93 12.34 -7.40
N ASN A 301 25.96 13.38 -8.22
CA ASN A 301 25.06 14.51 -8.12
C ASN A 301 24.16 14.51 -9.35
N LEU A 302 22.85 14.38 -9.13
CA LEU A 302 21.87 14.41 -10.19
C LEU A 302 21.05 15.68 -10.05
N SER A 303 20.96 16.44 -11.13
CA SER A 303 20.08 17.60 -11.22
C SER A 303 19.24 17.52 -12.48
N SER A 304 17.99 17.93 -12.36
CA SER A 304 17.08 18.12 -13.47
C SER A 304 16.24 19.36 -13.22
N LYS A 305 15.86 20.06 -14.29
CA LYS A 305 14.90 21.16 -14.14
C LYS A 305 13.61 20.58 -13.54
N SER A 306 13.00 21.28 -12.59
CA SER A 306 11.80 20.85 -11.84
C SER A 306 11.90 19.55 -11.01
N ASN A 307 13.10 18.98 -10.78
CA ASN A 307 13.29 17.74 -9.99
C ASN A 307 12.42 16.54 -10.43
N SER A 308 11.95 16.53 -11.67
CA SER A 308 11.00 15.53 -12.18
C SER A 308 11.66 14.23 -12.64
N PHE A 309 13.00 14.15 -12.67
CA PHE A 309 13.70 12.88 -12.90
C PHE A 309 13.95 12.15 -11.59
N LYS A 310 13.23 11.04 -11.37
CA LYS A 310 13.30 10.22 -10.15
C LYS A 310 14.25 9.04 -10.34
N VAL A 311 15.22 8.92 -9.44
CA VAL A 311 16.14 7.77 -9.39
C VAL A 311 15.49 6.63 -8.62
N THR A 312 15.45 5.45 -9.21
CA THR A 312 14.88 4.24 -8.61
C THR A 312 15.93 3.17 -8.32
N SER A 313 17.13 3.29 -8.88
CA SER A 313 18.24 2.39 -8.60
C SER A 313 19.58 3.08 -8.79
N CYS A 314 20.49 2.86 -7.84
CA CYS A 314 21.92 3.10 -7.99
C CYS A 314 22.63 1.84 -7.45
N LYS A 315 23.20 1.04 -8.35
CA LYS A 315 23.81 -0.24 -7.99
C LYS A 315 25.04 -0.55 -8.84
N ARG A 316 25.79 -1.59 -8.49
CA ARG A 316 26.79 -2.17 -9.39
C ARG A 316 26.09 -2.96 -10.51
N SER A 317 26.64 -2.93 -11.71
CA SER A 317 26.21 -3.83 -12.80
C SER A 317 26.39 -5.30 -12.42
N GLU A 318 25.60 -6.19 -13.01
CA GLU A 318 25.68 -7.62 -12.71
C GLU A 318 26.87 -8.31 -13.38
N ASP A 319 27.27 -7.82 -14.55
CA ASP A 319 28.28 -8.42 -15.42
C ASP A 319 29.69 -7.79 -15.28
N SER A 320 29.81 -6.72 -14.50
CA SER A 320 31.01 -5.88 -14.50
C SER A 320 31.13 -5.03 -13.23
N ARG A 321 32.11 -4.12 -13.20
CA ARG A 321 32.33 -3.18 -12.09
C ARG A 321 31.72 -1.79 -12.34
N SER A 322 30.96 -1.62 -13.41
CA SER A 322 30.26 -0.39 -13.76
C SER A 322 29.17 -0.05 -12.73
N VAL A 323 28.74 1.21 -12.74
CA VAL A 323 27.59 1.67 -11.95
C VAL A 323 26.37 1.75 -12.85
N ILE A 324 25.25 1.22 -12.36
CA ILE A 324 23.95 1.34 -12.98
C ILE A 324 23.16 2.41 -12.24
N ILE A 325 22.73 3.44 -12.96
CA ILE A 325 21.76 4.42 -12.49
C ILE A 325 20.50 4.27 -13.31
N ARG A 326 19.38 3.99 -12.64
CA ARG A 326 18.05 3.88 -13.27
C ARG A 326 17.15 4.97 -12.71
N GLY A 327 16.42 5.62 -13.58
CA GLY A 327 15.39 6.57 -13.19
C GLY A 327 14.33 6.73 -14.26
N TYR A 328 13.35 7.56 -13.98
CA TYR A 328 12.31 7.91 -14.94
C TYR A 328 11.93 9.39 -14.81
N ASN A 329 11.47 9.96 -15.91
CA ASN A 329 10.84 11.26 -15.90
C ASN A 329 9.39 11.10 -15.45
N SER A 330 9.03 11.63 -14.28
CA SER A 330 7.66 11.56 -13.75
C SER A 330 6.69 12.52 -14.45
N SER A 331 7.20 13.54 -15.17
CA SER A 331 6.40 14.61 -15.77
C SER A 331 5.91 14.35 -17.20
N GLU A 332 5.00 15.21 -17.66
CA GLU A 332 4.44 15.22 -19.02
C GLU A 332 5.30 15.97 -20.06
N ILE A 333 6.43 16.55 -19.63
CA ILE A 333 7.31 17.34 -20.50
C ILE A 333 8.68 16.68 -20.64
N ARG A 334 9.46 17.08 -21.65
CA ARG A 334 10.86 16.69 -21.75
C ARG A 334 11.67 17.34 -20.65
N VAL A 335 12.61 16.58 -20.08
CA VAL A 335 13.44 17.02 -18.95
C VAL A 335 14.90 16.80 -19.28
N ASP A 336 15.70 17.86 -19.15
CA ASP A 336 17.15 17.77 -19.23
C ASP A 336 17.71 17.32 -17.89
N VAL A 337 18.57 16.30 -17.93
CA VAL A 337 19.20 15.68 -16.76
C VAL A 337 20.70 15.84 -16.87
N ARG A 338 21.30 16.30 -15.77
CA ARG A 338 22.74 16.43 -15.57
C ARG A 338 23.16 15.48 -14.46
N ILE A 339 24.13 14.62 -14.74
CA ILE A 339 24.75 13.73 -13.75
C ILE A 339 26.22 14.03 -13.67
N GLU A 340 26.67 14.39 -12.47
CA GLU A 340 28.08 14.53 -12.13
C GLU A 340 28.49 13.37 -11.24
N SER A 341 29.74 12.94 -11.36
CA SER A 341 30.30 11.87 -10.55
C SER A 341 31.59 12.31 -9.89
N PHE A 342 31.76 11.91 -8.63
CA PHE A 342 33.06 11.99 -7.96
C PHE A 342 34.08 11.06 -8.62
N PHE A 343 33.64 9.87 -9.06
CA PHE A 343 34.50 8.92 -9.77
C PHE A 343 34.72 9.38 -11.19
N ARG A 344 35.95 9.23 -11.71
CA ARG A 344 36.24 9.51 -13.11
C ARG A 344 35.44 8.57 -14.01
N MET A 345 34.62 9.14 -14.88
CA MET A 345 33.82 8.41 -15.85
C MET A 345 34.67 8.13 -17.08
N GLN A 346 34.83 6.86 -17.45
CA GLN A 346 35.49 6.48 -18.70
C GLN A 346 34.52 6.54 -19.87
N ARG A 347 33.35 5.91 -19.71
CA ARG A 347 32.32 5.76 -20.74
C ARG A 347 30.96 5.65 -20.07
N ALA A 348 29.91 6.08 -20.75
CA ALA A 348 28.55 5.93 -20.27
C ALA A 348 27.65 5.46 -21.41
N PHE A 349 26.66 4.64 -21.10
CA PHE A 349 25.74 4.11 -22.10
C PHE A 349 24.31 4.15 -21.58
N LEU A 350 23.37 4.52 -22.45
CA LEU A 350 21.99 4.12 -22.29
C LEU A 350 21.88 2.60 -22.50
N THR A 351 21.11 1.94 -21.65
CA THR A 351 20.87 0.50 -21.71
C THR A 351 19.39 0.20 -21.72
N ASP A 352 19.04 -1.06 -22.03
CA ASP A 352 17.73 -1.57 -21.62
C ASP A 352 17.68 -1.92 -20.12
N LEU A 353 16.55 -2.47 -19.67
CA LEU A 353 16.37 -2.86 -18.29
C LEU A 353 17.33 -3.98 -17.85
N LEU A 354 17.84 -4.79 -18.78
CA LEU A 354 18.81 -5.87 -18.56
C LEU A 354 20.27 -5.40 -18.67
N GLU A 355 20.51 -4.08 -18.64
CA GLU A 355 21.85 -3.48 -18.65
C GLU A 355 22.64 -3.68 -19.95
N ARG A 356 21.97 -4.11 -21.03
CA ARG A 356 22.59 -4.27 -22.36
C ARG A 356 22.74 -2.91 -23.00
N ARG A 357 23.98 -2.57 -23.39
CA ARG A 357 24.35 -1.28 -24.00
C ARG A 357 23.60 -1.05 -25.31
N LYS A 358 23.12 0.17 -25.51
CA LYS A 358 22.44 0.60 -26.73
C LYS A 358 23.14 1.79 -27.37
N GLU A 359 23.13 2.92 -26.69
CA GLU A 359 23.65 4.20 -27.16
C GLU A 359 24.73 4.66 -26.19
N GLU A 360 25.88 5.08 -26.70
CA GLU A 360 26.94 5.68 -25.90
C GLU A 360 26.63 7.17 -25.69
N LEU A 361 26.69 7.60 -24.44
CA LEU A 361 26.49 8.99 -24.04
C LEU A 361 27.84 9.71 -24.03
N VAL A 362 27.82 11.00 -24.38
CA VAL A 362 29.00 11.85 -24.29
C VAL A 362 29.28 12.15 -22.81
N VAL A 363 30.55 11.96 -22.43
CA VAL A 363 31.07 12.29 -21.09
C VAL A 363 32.03 13.46 -21.24
N GLU A 364 31.71 14.60 -20.64
CA GLU A 364 32.54 15.81 -20.65
C GLU A 364 32.87 16.17 -19.20
N GLU A 365 34.16 16.24 -18.84
CA GLU A 365 34.60 16.64 -17.49
C GLU A 365 33.92 15.87 -16.32
N ASN A 366 33.68 14.57 -16.48
CA ASN A 366 32.91 13.71 -15.53
C ASN A 366 31.43 14.07 -15.37
N ILE A 367 30.87 14.69 -16.40
CA ILE A 367 29.46 15.06 -16.49
C ILE A 367 28.82 14.36 -17.68
N ILE A 368 27.62 13.85 -17.46
CA ILE A 368 26.73 13.33 -18.51
C ILE A 368 25.52 14.26 -18.59
N PHE A 369 25.21 14.72 -19.79
CA PHE A 369 24.00 15.49 -20.10
C PHE A 369 23.14 14.74 -21.11
N PHE A 370 21.85 14.62 -20.82
CA PHE A 370 20.90 13.99 -21.73
C PHE A 370 19.47 14.48 -21.46
N THR A 371 18.63 14.40 -22.49
CA THR A 371 17.21 14.77 -22.40
C THR A 371 16.35 13.51 -22.29
N VAL A 372 15.41 13.50 -21.37
CA VAL A 372 14.48 12.39 -21.13
C VAL A 372 13.09 12.78 -21.61
N ALA A 373 12.49 11.94 -22.45
CA ALA A 373 11.11 12.12 -22.90
C ALA A 373 10.11 12.02 -21.73
N PRO A 374 8.88 12.58 -21.87
CA PRO A 374 7.82 12.39 -20.89
C PRO A 374 7.66 10.91 -20.52
N LYS A 375 7.48 10.62 -19.23
CA LYS A 375 7.23 9.26 -18.70
C LYS A 375 8.29 8.21 -18.98
N LYS A 376 9.43 8.60 -19.57
CA LYS A 376 10.41 7.63 -20.05
C LYS A 376 11.29 7.11 -18.93
N ILE A 377 11.39 5.79 -18.85
CA ILE A 377 12.36 5.08 -18.02
C ILE A 377 13.71 5.07 -18.75
N ILE A 378 14.76 5.48 -18.05
CA ILE A 378 16.14 5.46 -18.50
C ILE A 378 16.99 4.60 -17.57
N THR A 379 17.86 3.80 -18.17
CA THR A 379 18.90 3.05 -17.46
C THR A 379 20.23 3.42 -18.07
N MET A 380 21.17 3.83 -17.22
CA MET A 380 22.52 4.18 -17.63
C MET A 380 23.51 3.22 -16.99
N LYS A 381 24.47 2.77 -17.80
CA LYS A 381 25.66 2.05 -17.35
C LYS A 381 26.86 2.96 -17.49
N ILE A 382 27.46 3.31 -16.36
CA ILE A 382 28.58 4.24 -16.25
C ILE A 382 29.82 3.42 -15.87
N ASP A 383 30.76 3.32 -16.79
CA ASP A 383 32.08 2.73 -16.56
C ASP A 383 32.93 3.78 -15.83
N ILE A 384 33.31 3.50 -14.58
CA ILE A 384 34.07 4.42 -13.72
C ILE A 384 35.45 3.86 -13.39
N ASP A 385 36.42 4.75 -13.23
CA ASP A 385 37.69 4.44 -12.57
C ASP A 385 37.38 4.21 -11.08
N ARG A 386 37.49 2.96 -10.63
CA ARG A 386 37.41 2.67 -9.21
C ARG A 386 38.74 2.99 -8.56
N MET A 387 38.69 3.75 -7.48
CA MET A 387 39.83 3.92 -6.60
C MET A 387 40.01 2.64 -5.78
N ASP A 388 41.19 2.03 -5.85
CA ASP A 388 41.56 0.90 -5.01
C ASP A 388 41.90 1.43 -3.61
N PHE A 389 40.87 1.59 -2.78
CA PHE A 389 41.04 1.92 -1.39
C PHE A 389 41.38 0.65 -0.59
N PHE A 390 42.51 0.66 0.11
CA PHE A 390 42.78 -0.30 1.16
C PHE A 390 42.02 0.14 2.41
N PHE A 391 40.94 -0.57 2.73
CA PHE A 391 40.16 -0.32 3.93
C PHE A 391 40.75 -1.10 5.11
N SER A 392 41.13 -0.41 6.18
CA SER A 392 41.24 -1.05 7.49
C SER A 392 39.83 -1.32 8.03
N LEU A 393 39.62 -2.49 8.64
CA LEU A 393 38.37 -2.78 9.34
C LEU A 393 38.28 -1.89 10.59
N SER A 394 37.55 -0.78 10.47
CA SER A 394 37.14 0.04 11.62
C SER A 394 35.76 -0.41 12.09
N ARG A 395 35.50 -0.31 13.39
CA ARG A 395 34.17 -0.60 13.93
C ARG A 395 33.22 0.53 13.55
N ALA A 396 32.11 0.18 12.93
CA ALA A 396 31.00 1.09 12.70
C ALA A 396 29.74 0.45 13.27
N ASP A 397 29.05 1.19 14.13
CA ASP A 397 27.76 0.76 14.68
C ASP A 397 26.66 1.57 13.97
N ILE A 398 25.61 0.88 13.47
CA ILE A 398 24.44 1.52 12.90
C ILE A 398 23.60 2.08 14.05
N LEU A 399 23.29 3.38 14.01
CA LEU A 399 22.36 3.98 14.94
C LEU A 399 20.93 3.68 14.51
N GLU A 400 20.27 2.80 15.24
CA GLU A 400 18.83 2.63 15.12
C GLU A 400 18.12 3.73 15.92
N VAL A 401 17.08 4.32 15.32
CA VAL A 401 16.24 5.28 16.03
C VAL A 401 15.38 4.52 17.02
N ASP A 402 15.58 4.75 18.32
CA ASP A 402 14.75 4.17 19.39
C ASP A 402 13.26 4.44 19.11
N ARG A 403 12.51 3.38 18.81
CA ARG A 403 11.06 3.45 18.64
C ARG A 403 10.41 3.22 19.99
N VAL A 404 9.65 4.21 20.47
CA VAL A 404 8.81 4.05 21.67
C VAL A 404 7.74 3.00 21.37
N ASN A 405 7.78 1.91 22.12
CA ASN A 405 6.78 0.86 22.12
C ASN A 405 5.65 1.22 23.08
N GLU A 406 4.43 1.04 22.62
CA GLU A 406 3.23 1.26 23.42
C GLU A 406 2.89 0.00 24.22
N ASP A 407 2.49 0.17 25.49
CA ASP A 407 1.95 -0.93 26.27
C ASP A 407 0.44 -1.06 26.03
N PHE A 408 0.08 -2.10 25.28
CA PHE A 408 -1.30 -2.47 25.02
C PHE A 408 -1.69 -3.80 25.68
N SER A 409 -0.94 -4.28 26.66
CA SER A 409 -1.19 -5.55 27.36
C SER A 409 -2.60 -5.66 27.96
N ASN A 410 -3.19 -4.54 28.39
CA ASN A 410 -4.54 -4.48 28.96
C ASN A 410 -5.68 -4.62 27.94
N TYR A 411 -5.39 -4.59 26.64
CA TYR A 411 -6.40 -4.70 25.58
C TYR A 411 -6.46 -6.14 25.05
N LYS A 412 -7.54 -6.83 25.37
CA LYS A 412 -7.74 -8.23 25.02
C LYS A 412 -8.26 -8.37 23.60
N TYR A 413 -7.62 -9.24 22.83
CA TYR A 413 -8.07 -9.64 21.50
C TYR A 413 -9.43 -10.34 21.56
N SER A 414 -10.22 -10.17 20.51
CA SER A 414 -11.27 -11.13 20.15
C SER A 414 -10.64 -12.52 19.95
N PRO A 415 -11.33 -13.63 20.28
CA PRO A 415 -10.84 -14.96 19.97
C PRO A 415 -10.56 -15.10 18.46
N SER A 416 -9.33 -15.52 18.12
CA SER A 416 -8.91 -15.68 16.72
C SER A 416 -9.65 -16.81 16.02
N VAL A 417 -9.94 -17.90 16.73
CA VAL A 417 -10.73 -19.06 16.29
C VAL A 417 -11.59 -19.48 17.48
N THR A 418 -12.89 -19.66 17.29
CA THR A 418 -13.80 -20.16 18.33
C THR A 418 -14.05 -21.66 18.20
N SER A 419 -14.69 -22.25 19.21
CA SER A 419 -15.15 -23.64 19.13
C SER A 419 -16.22 -23.82 18.04
N GLU A 420 -17.08 -22.81 17.84
CA GLU A 420 -18.07 -22.81 16.77
C GLU A 420 -17.40 -22.81 15.39
N ASP A 421 -16.34 -22.02 15.19
CA ASP A 421 -15.57 -21.99 13.94
C ASP A 421 -15.01 -23.39 13.60
N LEU A 422 -14.43 -24.07 14.61
CA LEU A 422 -13.88 -25.43 14.44
C LEU A 422 -14.96 -26.46 14.09
N VAL A 423 -16.15 -26.36 14.69
CA VAL A 423 -17.27 -27.27 14.41
C VAL A 423 -17.82 -27.01 13.01
N SER A 424 -18.06 -25.75 12.67
CA SER A 424 -18.54 -25.32 11.36
C SER A 424 -17.60 -25.81 10.25
N GLU A 425 -16.30 -25.66 10.45
CA GLU A 425 -15.33 -26.03 9.42
C GLU A 425 -15.13 -27.54 9.29
N LYS A 426 -15.23 -28.28 10.38
CA LYS A 426 -15.28 -29.75 10.33
C LYS A 426 -16.51 -30.24 9.58
N LEU A 427 -17.68 -29.66 9.85
CA LEU A 427 -18.93 -30.02 9.17
C LEU A 427 -18.85 -29.70 7.67
N ARG A 428 -18.29 -28.54 7.30
CA ARG A 428 -18.05 -28.20 5.89
C ARG A 428 -17.14 -29.22 5.21
N ALA A 429 -16.03 -29.59 5.86
CA ALA A 429 -15.11 -30.59 5.34
C ALA A 429 -15.77 -31.98 5.20
N GLU A 430 -16.60 -32.39 6.16
CA GLU A 430 -17.32 -33.67 6.12
C GLU A 430 -18.37 -33.72 5.02
N ASN A 431 -19.20 -32.68 4.89
CA ASN A 431 -20.22 -32.58 3.83
C ASN A 431 -19.60 -32.67 2.43
N MET A 432 -18.35 -32.22 2.27
CA MET A 432 -17.66 -32.25 0.99
C MET A 432 -16.91 -33.56 0.69
N LYS A 433 -16.79 -34.51 1.64
CA LYS A 433 -16.07 -35.78 1.41
C LYS A 433 -16.72 -36.67 0.35
N GLY A 434 -18.04 -36.66 0.24
CA GLY A 434 -18.80 -37.45 -0.74
C GLY A 434 -18.72 -36.92 -2.18
N ASP A 435 -18.15 -35.73 -2.35
CA ASP A 435 -18.14 -34.96 -3.59
C ASP A 435 -16.75 -34.90 -4.27
N ILE A 436 -15.76 -35.60 -3.70
CA ILE A 436 -14.37 -35.59 -4.19
C ILE A 436 -14.24 -36.16 -5.60
N ASP A 437 -15.08 -37.13 -5.96
CA ASP A 437 -15.04 -37.78 -7.27
C ASP A 437 -15.95 -37.10 -8.30
N ASN A 438 -16.80 -36.16 -7.89
CA ASN A 438 -17.64 -35.39 -8.79
C ASN A 438 -16.81 -34.23 -9.38
N PRO A 439 -16.55 -34.19 -10.70
CA PRO A 439 -15.73 -33.14 -11.33
C PRO A 439 -16.22 -31.73 -11.02
N MET A 440 -17.51 -31.58 -10.72
CA MET A 440 -18.11 -30.28 -10.44
C MET A 440 -17.88 -29.76 -9.03
N THR A 441 -17.69 -30.64 -8.05
CA THR A 441 -17.53 -30.30 -6.62
C THR A 441 -16.17 -30.74 -6.05
N ARG A 442 -15.39 -31.53 -6.80
CA ARG A 442 -14.01 -31.97 -6.47
C ARG A 442 -13.09 -30.81 -6.12
N ARG A 443 -13.21 -29.70 -6.85
CA ARG A 443 -12.46 -28.47 -6.56
C ARG A 443 -12.74 -28.00 -5.13
N THR A 444 -14.01 -27.73 -4.83
CA THR A 444 -14.48 -27.25 -3.53
C THR A 444 -14.17 -28.22 -2.40
N ALA A 445 -14.25 -29.54 -2.66
CA ALA A 445 -13.90 -30.57 -1.69
C ALA A 445 -12.40 -30.58 -1.31
N LEU A 446 -11.51 -30.42 -2.28
CA LEU A 446 -10.07 -30.29 -2.03
C LEU A 446 -9.73 -29.00 -1.27
N GLU A 447 -10.44 -27.90 -1.53
CA GLU A 447 -10.29 -26.63 -0.81
C GLU A 447 -10.65 -26.76 0.68
N ALA A 448 -11.72 -27.49 1.00
CA ALA A 448 -12.11 -27.74 2.39
C ALA A 448 -11.10 -28.61 3.15
N GLN A 449 -10.54 -29.64 2.49
CA GLN A 449 -9.47 -30.44 3.08
C GLN A 449 -8.22 -29.59 3.36
N LEU A 450 -7.82 -28.74 2.41
CA LEU A 450 -6.67 -27.85 2.59
C LEU A 450 -6.90 -26.89 3.77
N SER A 451 -8.09 -26.31 3.87
CA SER A 451 -8.46 -25.42 4.98
C SER A 451 -8.40 -26.12 6.33
N ALA A 452 -8.94 -27.34 6.43
CA ALA A 452 -8.90 -28.13 7.66
C ALA A 452 -7.46 -28.48 8.08
N ILE A 453 -6.59 -28.83 7.14
CA ILE A 453 -5.17 -29.13 7.39
C ILE A 453 -4.43 -27.87 7.85
N LEU A 454 -4.59 -26.74 7.15
CA LEU A 454 -3.95 -25.47 7.51
C LEU A 454 -4.38 -24.98 8.90
N THR A 455 -5.62 -25.28 9.30
CA THR A 455 -6.15 -24.95 10.63
C THR A 455 -5.52 -25.83 11.73
N GLN A 456 -5.17 -27.08 11.43
CA GLN A 456 -4.62 -28.04 12.41
C GLN A 456 -3.09 -28.08 12.47
N ASN A 457 -2.39 -27.92 11.35
CA ASN A 457 -0.95 -28.18 11.22
C ASN A 457 -0.24 -27.17 10.31
N ARG A 458 0.07 -25.99 10.83
CA ARG A 458 0.77 -24.90 10.11
C ARG A 458 2.19 -25.25 9.59
N LEU A 459 2.72 -26.45 9.88
CA LEU A 459 4.11 -26.84 9.65
C LEU A 459 4.31 -28.01 8.67
N ASN A 460 3.25 -28.65 8.14
CA ASN A 460 3.43 -29.78 7.22
C ASN A 460 3.43 -29.34 5.74
N GLU A 461 4.56 -28.78 5.31
CA GLU A 461 4.74 -28.16 3.98
C GLU A 461 4.57 -29.16 2.82
N ILE A 462 4.95 -30.42 3.01
CA ILE A 462 4.87 -31.47 1.98
C ILE A 462 3.41 -31.80 1.63
N GLU A 463 2.58 -32.03 2.65
CA GLU A 463 1.16 -32.37 2.48
C GLU A 463 0.37 -31.20 1.90
N THR A 464 0.67 -29.98 2.37
CA THR A 464 0.09 -28.72 1.85
C THR A 464 0.42 -28.53 0.37
N LYS A 465 1.66 -28.81 -0.03
CA LYS A 465 2.13 -28.68 -1.42
C LYS A 465 1.50 -29.71 -2.35
N ASP A 466 1.42 -30.97 -1.94
CA ASP A 466 0.81 -32.04 -2.74
C ASP A 466 -0.69 -31.76 -2.98
N LEU A 467 -1.40 -31.30 -1.95
CA LEU A 467 -2.81 -30.93 -2.06
C LEU A 467 -3.01 -29.69 -2.96
N GLY A 468 -2.07 -28.72 -2.92
CA GLY A 468 -2.06 -27.58 -3.83
C GLY A 468 -1.94 -27.98 -5.30
N TYR A 469 -1.12 -28.98 -5.64
CA TYR A 469 -1.04 -29.49 -7.01
C TYR A 469 -2.33 -30.19 -7.45
N LYS A 470 -2.92 -31.03 -6.59
CA LYS A 470 -4.21 -31.69 -6.85
C LYS A 470 -5.33 -30.67 -7.08
N LEU A 471 -5.34 -29.56 -6.33
CA LEU A 471 -6.29 -28.47 -6.51
C LEU A 471 -6.13 -27.79 -7.88
N ASN A 472 -4.90 -27.56 -8.31
CA ASN A 472 -4.64 -26.97 -9.62
C ASN A 472 -5.07 -27.90 -10.77
N GLU A 473 -4.83 -29.21 -10.64
CA GLU A 473 -5.29 -30.21 -11.61
C GLU A 473 -6.82 -30.26 -11.69
N ALA A 474 -7.51 -30.26 -10.55
CA ALA A 474 -8.98 -30.22 -10.50
C ALA A 474 -9.55 -28.95 -11.17
N ARG A 475 -8.87 -27.80 -11.06
CA ARG A 475 -9.25 -26.56 -11.77
C ARG A 475 -9.19 -26.72 -13.29
N VAL A 476 -8.13 -27.34 -13.80
CA VAL A 476 -7.97 -27.60 -15.23
C VAL A 476 -9.07 -28.56 -15.70
N GLN A 477 -9.29 -29.66 -14.99
CA GLN A 477 -10.33 -30.64 -15.33
C GLN A 477 -11.74 -30.04 -15.32
N ARG A 478 -12.05 -29.18 -14.34
CA ARG A 478 -13.34 -28.49 -14.29
C ARG A 478 -13.56 -27.56 -15.49
N ARG A 479 -12.55 -26.76 -15.85
CA ARG A 479 -12.62 -25.89 -17.04
C ARG A 479 -12.82 -26.68 -18.33
N VAL A 480 -12.14 -27.82 -18.45
CA VAL A 480 -12.30 -28.72 -19.60
C VAL A 480 -13.70 -29.34 -19.62
N PHE A 481 -14.24 -29.75 -18.47
CA PHE A 481 -15.59 -30.29 -18.36
C PHE A 481 -16.66 -29.25 -18.70
N ASP A 482 -16.55 -28.03 -18.17
CA ASP A 482 -17.47 -26.93 -18.50
C ASP A 482 -17.45 -26.65 -20.00
N TYR A 483 -16.27 -26.65 -20.62
CA TYR A 483 -16.12 -26.51 -22.07
C TYR A 483 -16.77 -27.68 -22.84
N ILE A 484 -16.61 -28.94 -22.40
CA ILE A 484 -17.21 -30.10 -23.08
C ILE A 484 -18.73 -30.08 -22.97
N LYS A 485 -19.27 -29.82 -21.77
CA LYS A 485 -20.71 -29.77 -21.52
C LYS A 485 -21.41 -28.71 -22.37
N GLU A 486 -20.71 -27.63 -22.67
CA GLU A 486 -21.20 -26.51 -23.49
C GLU A 486 -21.25 -26.83 -25.00
N TYR A 487 -20.35 -27.69 -25.50
CA TYR A 487 -20.27 -28.04 -26.94
C TYR A 487 -20.88 -29.41 -27.30
N GLU A 488 -21.29 -30.20 -26.31
CA GLU A 488 -22.00 -31.48 -26.51
C GLU A 488 -23.51 -31.40 -26.23
N ASP A 489 -24.10 -30.24 -25.91
CA ASP A 489 -25.56 -30.12 -25.77
C ASP A 489 -26.23 -30.13 -27.17
N PRO A 490 -27.00 -31.16 -27.56
CA PRO A 490 -27.56 -31.29 -28.91
C PRO A 490 -28.71 -30.32 -29.22
N GLU A 491 -29.10 -29.43 -28.30
CA GLU A 491 -30.21 -28.49 -28.50
C GLU A 491 -29.82 -27.05 -28.90
N THR A 492 -28.52 -26.74 -29.01
CA THR A 492 -28.07 -25.51 -29.69
C THR A 492 -27.96 -25.74 -31.20
N GLU A 493 -29.10 -25.70 -31.90
CA GLU A 493 -29.14 -25.46 -33.35
C GLU A 493 -28.61 -24.05 -33.66
N PHE A 494 -27.67 -23.98 -34.60
CA PHE A 494 -27.03 -22.78 -35.15
C PHE A 494 -27.99 -21.82 -35.87
#